data_AF-A0A9E1YLR7-F1
#
_entry.id   AF-A0A9E1YLR7-F1
#
_cell.length_a   1.000
_cell.length_b   1.000
_cell.length_c   1.000
_cell.angle_alpha   90.00
_cell.angle_beta   90.00
_cell.angle_gamma   90.00
#
_symmetry.space_group_name_H-M   'P 1'
#
loop_
_entity.id
_entity.type
_entity.pdbx_description
1 polymer ?
#
loop_
_entity_poly.entity_id
_entity_poly.type
_entity_poly.pdbx_seq_one_letter_code
_entity_poly.pdbx_strand_id
1 'polypeptide(L)'
;MKKLILLLLFIPLLSFGQNLIEDNIEPFKELIGNPMYIENRGQNKSFFKGHWIDKLGVLKLSEKIFGITVFSSGYPENFRSYNSDFGDYNPLFLDKLTESFKTLSPSLKKLIKPIYEMHFKIPLRRLMGNKISDYFTEEYNRNLLEGIKSREDYNSILNQIKSTNPDIPPETLFWIRRNYDGTSYKFLKLFQLIIEEMDEFEREYYVSSKSGLIVREQPNSNSNKTGIILYNQKVKILSRSGKKSIINDTDKETGIIKTIEGEWVEVIFGTNIKGYVFDGFLRKNTDSFLTRNDGTTWTNGFSTYTFSKDMPDYYIDISSCDPSCDTPTLECHMCGYDWMKVDINSFSFGQDYQNDFFAEYKSTQFYEENDVIWSVDSYGGHIVEYESDKIYWLPADSDPLEIEKIRLKNKPILDFIKLKKKEEYEAIEKDFQI
;
A
#
# COMPACT_ATOMS: atom_id res chain seq x y z
N MET A 1 11.64 7.91 -16.20
CA MET A 1 12.29 8.70 -15.12
C MET A 1 12.28 10.22 -15.34
N LYS A 2 12.80 10.78 -16.44
CA LYS A 2 12.78 12.26 -16.69
C LYS A 2 11.38 12.90 -16.60
N LYS A 3 10.32 12.17 -16.97
CA LYS A 3 8.92 12.62 -16.83
C LYS A 3 8.42 12.57 -15.37
N LEU A 4 8.80 11.55 -14.60
CA LEU A 4 8.35 11.34 -13.21
C LEU A 4 8.82 12.47 -12.28
N ILE A 5 10.03 12.98 -12.52
CA ILE A 5 10.57 14.18 -11.92
C ILE A 5 9.65 15.38 -12.23
N LEU A 6 9.14 15.54 -13.46
CA LEU A 6 8.16 16.60 -13.77
C LEU A 6 6.86 16.46 -12.95
N LEU A 7 6.28 15.26 -12.77
CA LEU A 7 5.07 15.08 -11.92
C LEU A 7 5.33 15.51 -10.47
N LEU A 8 6.42 15.02 -9.90
CA LEU A 8 6.86 15.32 -8.54
C LEU A 8 7.13 16.81 -8.34
N LEU A 9 7.46 17.54 -9.41
CA LEU A 9 7.75 18.97 -9.41
C LEU A 9 6.56 19.85 -9.87
N PHE A 10 5.41 19.26 -10.26
CA PHE A 10 4.15 19.98 -10.55
C PHE A 10 3.25 20.13 -9.32
N ILE A 11 3.29 19.17 -8.39
CA ILE A 11 2.61 19.22 -7.09
C ILE A 11 2.96 20.48 -6.27
N PRO A 12 4.23 20.93 -6.19
CA PRO A 12 4.63 22.12 -5.44
C PRO A 12 4.14 23.43 -6.11
N LEU A 13 4.13 23.47 -7.45
CA LEU A 13 3.63 24.60 -8.24
C LEU A 13 2.13 24.88 -8.04
N LEU A 14 1.38 23.91 -7.51
CA LEU A 14 -0.07 23.99 -7.33
C LEU A 14 -0.48 24.07 -5.85
N SER A 15 0.38 23.59 -4.94
CA SER A 15 0.24 23.77 -3.49
C SER A 15 0.37 25.26 -3.09
N PHE A 16 1.17 26.04 -3.81
CA PHE A 16 1.23 27.49 -3.66
C PHE A 16 0.12 28.14 -4.49
N GLY A 17 -0.94 28.59 -3.82
CA GLY A 17 -2.21 28.99 -4.42
C GLY A 17 -2.14 30.05 -5.53
N GLN A 18 -3.21 30.08 -6.34
CA GLN A 18 -3.43 30.96 -7.50
C GLN A 18 -3.24 32.47 -7.26
N ASN A 19 -3.26 32.94 -6.01
CA ASN A 19 -3.13 34.37 -5.69
C ASN A 19 -1.69 34.85 -5.43
N LEU A 20 -0.70 33.95 -5.36
CA LEU A 20 0.71 34.31 -5.15
C LEU A 20 1.56 34.23 -6.42
N ILE A 21 0.99 33.75 -7.53
CA ILE A 21 1.74 33.52 -8.76
C ILE A 21 2.08 34.85 -9.46
N GLU A 22 1.27 35.90 -9.35
CA GLU A 22 1.62 37.18 -10.00
C GLU A 22 2.65 38.00 -9.21
N ASP A 23 2.57 38.01 -7.87
CA ASP A 23 3.45 38.85 -7.03
C ASP A 23 4.80 38.17 -6.70
N ASN A 24 4.88 36.84 -6.73
CA ASN A 24 6.13 36.11 -6.44
C ASN A 24 6.88 35.62 -7.68
N ILE A 25 6.55 36.04 -8.91
CA ILE A 25 7.37 35.71 -10.10
C ILE A 25 8.68 36.52 -10.15
N GLU A 26 8.74 37.69 -9.50
CA GLU A 26 9.94 38.54 -9.53
C GLU A 26 11.23 37.80 -9.12
N PRO A 27 11.25 37.06 -8.00
CA PRO A 27 12.41 36.27 -7.59
C PRO A 27 12.76 35.09 -8.52
N PHE A 28 11.95 34.78 -9.54
CA PHE A 28 12.18 33.69 -10.49
C PHE A 28 12.40 34.17 -11.92
N LYS A 29 12.29 35.48 -12.21
CA LYS A 29 12.58 36.05 -13.54
C LYS A 29 13.97 35.67 -14.06
N GLU A 30 14.96 35.57 -13.19
CA GLU A 30 16.34 35.18 -13.56
C GLU A 30 16.48 33.69 -13.93
N LEU A 31 15.55 32.84 -13.50
CA LEU A 31 15.53 31.39 -13.79
C LEU A 31 14.68 31.05 -15.03
N ILE A 32 14.04 32.07 -15.60
CA ILE A 32 13.14 31.98 -16.74
C ILE A 32 13.94 32.46 -17.97
N GLY A 33 14.25 31.55 -18.88
CA GLY A 33 15.08 31.87 -20.05
C GLY A 33 14.42 32.86 -21.02
N ASN A 34 15.26 33.54 -21.82
CA ASN A 34 14.81 34.32 -22.97
C ASN A 34 14.00 33.45 -23.94
N PRO A 35 13.02 34.02 -24.67
CA PRO A 35 12.31 33.28 -25.70
C PRO A 35 13.31 32.71 -26.71
N MET A 36 13.29 31.39 -26.87
CA MET A 36 14.13 30.71 -27.83
C MET A 36 13.62 31.07 -29.22
N TYR A 37 14.28 32.00 -29.91
CA TYR A 37 14.00 32.33 -31.31
C TYR A 37 14.47 31.15 -32.19
N ILE A 38 13.59 30.18 -32.39
CA ILE A 38 13.71 29.21 -33.48
C ILE A 38 12.56 29.48 -34.45
N GLU A 39 12.93 29.74 -35.69
CA GLU A 39 12.05 30.10 -36.79
C GLU A 39 10.93 29.06 -37.00
N ASN A 40 9.70 29.52 -36.84
CA ASN A 40 8.43 29.02 -37.38
C ASN A 40 8.31 27.54 -37.79
N ARG A 41 7.44 26.80 -37.09
CA ARG A 41 6.13 26.36 -37.61
C ARG A 41 5.27 25.71 -36.51
N GLY A 42 4.04 26.21 -36.36
CA GLY A 42 2.93 25.52 -35.68
C GLY A 42 2.70 25.97 -34.24
N GLN A 43 1.68 26.78 -34.03
CA GLN A 43 1.29 27.35 -32.74
C GLN A 43 0.88 26.28 -31.72
N ASN A 44 1.42 26.36 -30.50
CA ASN A 44 0.66 26.27 -29.26
C ASN A 44 1.43 27.03 -28.16
N LYS A 45 0.83 28.13 -27.68
CA LYS A 45 1.41 29.03 -26.67
C LYS A 45 1.17 28.47 -25.27
N SER A 46 2.24 28.23 -24.48
CA SER A 46 2.40 28.54 -23.03
C SER A 46 3.20 27.49 -22.22
N PHE A 47 4.15 27.95 -21.39
CA PHE A 47 4.20 27.61 -19.96
C PHE A 47 4.62 28.88 -19.18
N PHE A 48 3.64 29.74 -18.89
CA PHE A 48 3.75 31.14 -18.42
C PHE A 48 4.19 32.14 -19.50
N LYS A 49 3.21 32.60 -20.31
CA LYS A 49 3.34 33.75 -21.23
C LYS A 49 4.52 33.69 -22.23
N GLY A 50 4.95 32.50 -22.63
CA GLY A 50 5.94 32.31 -23.70
C GLY A 50 7.38 32.08 -23.22
N HIS A 51 7.59 31.91 -21.92
CA HIS A 51 8.89 31.53 -21.38
C HIS A 51 9.02 30.02 -21.15
N TRP A 52 10.25 29.51 -21.23
CA TRP A 52 10.58 28.10 -20.99
C TRP A 52 11.47 27.99 -19.75
N ILE A 53 11.14 27.05 -18.85
CA ILE A 53 11.98 26.66 -17.72
C ILE A 53 12.63 25.32 -18.10
N ASP A 54 13.97 25.29 -18.13
CA ASP A 54 14.71 24.05 -18.39
C ASP A 54 14.74 23.15 -17.14
N LYS A 55 15.29 21.93 -17.27
CA LYS A 55 15.33 20.96 -16.15
C LYS A 55 16.04 21.50 -14.92
N LEU A 56 17.06 22.33 -15.11
CA LEU A 56 17.82 22.93 -14.01
C LEU A 56 16.99 24.01 -13.32
N GLY A 57 16.28 24.83 -14.10
CA GLY A 57 15.32 25.82 -13.61
C GLY A 57 14.19 25.20 -12.80
N VAL A 58 13.63 24.06 -13.25
CA VAL A 58 12.56 23.37 -12.50
C VAL A 58 13.09 22.81 -11.17
N LEU A 59 14.33 22.30 -11.17
CA LEU A 59 14.97 21.82 -9.94
C LEU A 59 15.19 22.97 -8.95
N LYS A 60 15.81 24.07 -9.40
CA LYS A 60 16.05 25.27 -8.57
C LYS A 60 14.75 25.88 -8.04
N LEU A 61 13.71 25.92 -8.88
CA LEU A 61 12.38 26.35 -8.48
C LEU A 61 11.85 25.50 -7.32
N SER A 62 12.00 24.17 -7.42
CA SER A 62 11.51 23.26 -6.38
C SER A 62 12.31 23.38 -5.09
N GLU A 63 13.64 23.51 -5.17
CA GLU A 63 14.49 23.76 -4.00
C GLU A 63 14.11 25.06 -3.29
N LYS A 64 13.80 26.10 -4.06
CA LYS A 64 13.34 27.39 -3.54
C LYS A 64 11.94 27.31 -2.93
N ILE A 65 11.02 26.54 -3.52
CA ILE A 65 9.66 26.32 -3.00
C ILE A 65 9.70 25.61 -1.65
N PHE A 66 10.50 24.54 -1.52
CA PHE A 66 10.54 23.73 -0.30
C PHE A 66 11.54 24.23 0.75
N GLY A 67 12.43 25.14 0.36
CA GLY A 67 13.52 25.67 1.18
C GLY A 67 14.60 24.63 1.48
N ILE A 68 14.68 23.54 0.71
CA ILE A 68 15.62 22.43 0.89
C ILE A 68 16.04 21.87 -0.47
N THR A 69 17.24 21.31 -0.55
CA THR A 69 17.76 20.73 -1.79
C THR A 69 16.98 19.48 -2.20
N VAL A 70 16.85 19.24 -3.50
CA VAL A 70 16.21 18.02 -4.04
C VAL A 70 17.13 16.81 -3.84
N PHE A 71 18.44 17.03 -3.95
CA PHE A 71 19.48 16.02 -3.78
C PHE A 71 20.36 16.35 -2.57
N SER A 72 20.76 15.32 -1.81
CA SER A 72 21.73 15.43 -0.70
C SER A 72 23.18 15.42 -1.19
N SER A 73 23.43 14.74 -2.31
CA SER A 73 24.75 14.54 -2.93
C SER A 73 24.54 14.26 -4.42
N GLY A 74 25.54 14.58 -5.25
CA GLY A 74 25.46 14.50 -6.71
C GLY A 74 24.52 15.57 -7.31
N TYR A 75 25.05 16.44 -8.16
CA TYR A 75 24.35 17.63 -8.65
C TYR A 75 24.55 17.80 -10.18
N PRO A 76 23.64 18.50 -10.90
CA PRO A 76 23.33 18.30 -12.31
C PRO A 76 24.18 19.11 -13.29
N GLU A 77 25.41 19.51 -12.95
CA GLU A 77 26.27 20.16 -13.96
C GLU A 77 26.54 19.23 -15.16
N ASN A 78 26.36 17.91 -14.96
CA ASN A 78 26.65 16.87 -15.92
C ASN A 78 25.45 16.03 -16.36
N PHE A 79 24.22 16.57 -16.43
CA PHE A 79 23.13 15.87 -17.16
C PHE A 79 23.47 15.56 -18.63
N ARG A 80 24.57 16.12 -19.15
CA ARG A 80 25.15 15.89 -20.48
C ARG A 80 26.15 14.71 -20.53
N SER A 81 26.69 14.26 -19.40
CA SER A 81 27.70 13.20 -19.36
C SER A 81 27.07 11.87 -18.95
N TYR A 82 27.32 10.83 -19.73
CA TYR A 82 26.86 9.47 -19.44
C TYR A 82 27.56 8.82 -18.22
N ASN A 83 28.60 9.49 -17.68
CA ASN A 83 29.51 8.94 -16.67
C ASN A 83 29.53 9.72 -15.34
N SER A 84 28.62 10.67 -15.11
CA SER A 84 28.55 11.39 -13.83
C SER A 84 27.60 10.70 -12.86
N ASP A 85 28.00 10.62 -11.58
CA ASP A 85 27.12 10.18 -10.50
C ASP A 85 25.81 10.96 -10.51
N PHE A 86 24.70 10.23 -10.69
CA PHE A 86 23.38 10.80 -10.51
C PHE A 86 23.17 11.09 -9.01
N GLY A 87 22.44 12.15 -8.68
CA GLY A 87 22.28 12.58 -7.29
C GLY A 87 21.47 11.62 -6.41
N ASP A 88 21.86 11.54 -5.14
CA ASP A 88 21.11 10.91 -4.06
C ASP A 88 20.00 11.86 -3.62
N TYR A 89 18.76 11.39 -3.58
CA TYR A 89 17.64 12.24 -3.20
C TYR A 89 17.74 12.64 -1.74
N ASN A 90 17.42 13.90 -1.46
CA ASN A 90 17.25 14.36 -0.08
C ASN A 90 15.97 13.71 0.51
N PRO A 91 16.07 12.84 1.53
CA PRO A 91 14.90 12.18 2.11
C PRO A 91 13.88 13.17 2.69
N LEU A 92 14.34 14.31 3.23
CA LEU A 92 13.45 15.35 3.77
C LEU A 92 12.66 16.04 2.65
N PHE A 93 13.22 16.13 1.44
CA PHE A 93 12.50 16.65 0.28
C PHE A 93 11.32 15.74 -0.08
N LEU A 94 11.53 14.42 -0.05
CA LEU A 94 10.47 13.45 -0.34
C LEU A 94 9.35 13.47 0.72
N ASP A 95 9.70 13.69 1.99
CA ASP A 95 8.71 13.84 3.06
C ASP A 95 7.84 15.09 2.85
N LYS A 96 8.47 16.24 2.57
CA LYS A 96 7.74 17.49 2.29
C LYS A 96 6.87 17.39 1.05
N LEU A 97 7.36 16.70 0.02
CA LEU A 97 6.59 16.48 -1.21
C LEU A 97 5.37 15.59 -0.96
N THR A 98 5.54 14.52 -0.18
CA THR A 98 4.44 13.63 0.22
C THR A 98 3.37 14.39 0.99
N GLU A 99 3.78 15.21 1.96
CA GLU A 99 2.85 16.01 2.75
C GLU A 99 2.14 17.09 1.90
N SER A 100 2.86 17.70 0.96
CA SER A 100 2.28 18.65 0.01
C SER A 100 1.23 18.01 -0.89
N PHE A 101 1.43 16.76 -1.31
CA PHE A 101 0.45 16.03 -2.11
C PHE A 101 -0.81 15.69 -1.28
N LYS A 102 -0.64 15.18 -0.05
CA LYS A 102 -1.76 14.89 0.85
C LYS A 102 -2.67 16.09 1.08
N THR A 103 -2.04 17.25 1.28
CA THR A 103 -2.72 18.51 1.60
C THR A 103 -3.37 19.19 0.38
N LEU A 104 -3.18 18.67 -0.84
CA LEU A 104 -3.87 19.20 -2.02
C LEU A 104 -5.40 19.10 -1.86
N SER A 105 -6.09 20.18 -2.20
CA SER A 105 -7.55 20.19 -2.19
C SER A 105 -8.14 19.28 -3.28
N PRO A 106 -9.37 18.75 -3.12
CA PRO A 106 -10.03 17.95 -4.14
C PRO A 106 -10.13 18.65 -5.51
N SER A 107 -10.34 19.97 -5.52
CA SER A 107 -10.37 20.78 -6.74
C SER A 107 -9.03 20.80 -7.47
N LEU A 108 -7.92 20.92 -6.74
CA LEU A 108 -6.58 20.87 -7.32
C LEU A 108 -6.25 19.47 -7.83
N LYS A 109 -6.60 18.41 -7.08
CA LYS A 109 -6.44 17.01 -7.53
C LYS A 109 -7.21 16.76 -8.83
N LYS A 110 -8.43 17.28 -8.94
CA LYS A 110 -9.23 17.23 -10.18
C LYS A 110 -8.58 17.97 -11.34
N LEU A 111 -7.95 19.11 -11.07
CA LEU A 111 -7.24 19.90 -12.10
C LEU A 111 -6.01 19.17 -12.65
N ILE A 112 -5.26 18.44 -11.81
CA ILE A 112 -4.06 17.70 -12.25
C ILE A 112 -4.36 16.31 -12.80
N LYS A 113 -5.57 15.79 -12.59
CA LYS A 113 -5.96 14.45 -13.02
C LYS A 113 -5.71 14.17 -14.51
N PRO A 114 -6.07 15.07 -15.45
CA PRO A 114 -5.78 14.83 -16.87
C PRO A 114 -4.29 14.68 -17.16
N ILE A 115 -3.44 15.47 -16.49
CA ILE A 115 -1.97 15.39 -16.64
C ILE A 115 -1.47 14.05 -16.09
N TYR A 116 -1.96 13.64 -14.92
CA TYR A 116 -1.65 12.34 -14.33
C TYR A 116 -2.06 11.18 -15.25
N GLU A 117 -3.29 11.16 -15.74
CA GLU A 117 -3.81 10.12 -16.63
C GLU A 117 -3.00 10.04 -17.94
N MET A 118 -2.70 11.19 -18.54
CA MET A 118 -2.02 11.26 -19.84
C MET A 118 -0.54 10.89 -19.78
N HIS A 119 0.15 11.18 -18.67
CA HIS A 119 1.62 11.10 -18.62
C HIS A 119 2.19 10.21 -17.53
N PHE A 120 1.43 9.90 -16.49
CA PHE A 120 1.98 9.34 -15.25
C PHE A 120 1.36 8.03 -14.82
N LYS A 121 0.06 7.83 -15.04
CA LYS A 121 -0.66 6.64 -14.61
C LYS A 121 0.00 5.33 -15.06
N ILE A 122 0.18 5.13 -16.37
CA ILE A 122 0.80 3.91 -16.90
C ILE A 122 2.26 3.78 -16.47
N PRO A 123 3.12 4.82 -16.59
CA PRO A 123 4.50 4.74 -16.12
C PRO A 123 4.64 4.44 -14.62
N LEU A 124 3.79 5.01 -13.76
CA LEU A 124 3.80 4.77 -12.32
C LEU A 124 3.36 3.35 -11.99
N ARG A 125 2.28 2.84 -12.58
CA ARG A 125 1.85 1.45 -12.39
C ARG A 125 2.93 0.47 -12.84
N ARG A 126 3.57 0.73 -13.99
CA ARG A 126 4.71 -0.07 -14.45
C ARG A 126 5.86 -0.01 -13.44
N LEU A 127 6.21 1.17 -12.95
CA LEU A 127 7.24 1.33 -11.93
C LEU A 127 6.93 0.52 -10.66
N MET A 128 5.72 0.62 -10.14
CA MET A 128 5.29 -0.06 -8.91
C MET A 128 5.17 -1.58 -9.07
N GLY A 129 4.89 -2.06 -10.29
CA GLY A 129 4.80 -3.49 -10.58
C GLY A 129 6.13 -4.20 -10.82
N ASN A 130 7.24 -3.46 -10.99
CA ASN A 130 8.58 -4.04 -11.20
C ASN A 130 9.32 -4.15 -9.87
N LYS A 131 9.22 -5.30 -9.20
CA LYS A 131 9.93 -5.52 -7.93
C LYS A 131 11.37 -5.94 -8.23
N ILE A 132 12.30 -5.53 -7.36
CA ILE A 132 13.70 -5.94 -7.48
C ILE A 132 13.82 -7.47 -7.36
N SER A 133 13.05 -8.10 -6.47
CA SER A 133 13.03 -9.55 -6.28
C SER A 133 12.79 -10.35 -7.56
N ASP A 134 12.01 -9.82 -8.49
CA ASP A 134 11.56 -10.53 -9.69
C ASP A 134 12.73 -10.81 -10.67
N TYR A 135 13.87 -10.11 -10.50
CA TYR A 135 15.02 -10.18 -11.39
C TYR A 135 16.29 -10.72 -10.72
N PHE A 136 16.26 -11.03 -9.42
CA PHE A 136 17.43 -11.45 -8.64
C PHE A 136 17.13 -12.73 -7.84
N THR A 137 16.63 -13.77 -8.53
CA THR A 137 16.18 -15.04 -7.93
C THR A 137 17.33 -16.03 -7.66
N GLU A 138 18.41 -15.98 -8.45
CA GLU A 138 19.56 -16.89 -8.35
C GLU A 138 20.59 -16.46 -7.29
N GLU A 139 21.32 -17.42 -6.73
CA GLU A 139 22.32 -17.20 -5.66
C GLU A 139 23.42 -16.19 -6.05
N TYR A 140 23.88 -16.24 -7.31
CA TYR A 140 24.83 -15.26 -7.86
C TYR A 140 24.31 -13.82 -7.82
N ASN A 141 23.00 -13.64 -8.06
CA ASN A 141 22.34 -12.34 -8.04
C ASN A 141 22.15 -11.80 -6.61
N ARG A 142 22.13 -12.66 -5.58
CA ARG A 142 22.06 -12.22 -4.17
C ARG A 142 23.34 -11.53 -3.71
N ASN A 143 24.51 -12.01 -4.15
CA ASN A 143 25.80 -11.36 -3.85
C ASN A 143 25.90 -9.94 -4.44
N LEU A 144 25.29 -9.72 -5.61
CA LEU A 144 25.16 -8.38 -6.22
C LEU A 144 24.25 -7.44 -5.38
N LEU A 145 23.21 -7.97 -4.74
CA LEU A 145 22.35 -7.21 -3.82
C LEU A 145 23.06 -6.90 -2.50
N GLU A 146 23.92 -7.79 -2.00
CA GLU A 146 24.75 -7.51 -0.82
C GLU A 146 25.79 -6.41 -1.09
N GLY A 147 26.35 -6.34 -2.30
CA GLY A 147 27.20 -5.20 -2.73
C GLY A 147 26.48 -3.84 -2.69
N ILE A 148 25.16 -3.83 -2.98
CA ILE A 148 24.33 -2.62 -2.85
C ILE A 148 24.18 -2.23 -1.37
N LYS A 149 24.07 -3.20 -0.46
CA LYS A 149 23.97 -2.96 0.98
C LYS A 149 25.30 -2.53 1.60
N SER A 150 26.43 -3.03 1.10
CA SER A 150 27.78 -2.72 1.59
C SER A 150 28.33 -1.37 1.10
N ARG A 151 27.60 -0.65 0.24
CA ARG A 151 27.98 0.66 -0.35
C ARG A 151 29.31 0.65 -1.11
N GLU A 152 29.62 -0.43 -1.83
CA GLU A 152 30.67 -0.38 -2.85
C GLU A 152 30.30 0.63 -3.96
N ASP A 153 31.24 0.98 -4.84
CA ASP A 153 31.03 1.95 -5.92
C ASP A 153 29.77 1.60 -6.74
N TYR A 154 28.73 2.43 -6.61
CA TYR A 154 27.44 2.23 -7.26
C TYR A 154 27.56 2.06 -8.76
N ASN A 155 28.45 2.81 -9.42
CA ASN A 155 28.59 2.75 -10.88
C ASN A 155 29.17 1.40 -11.30
N SER A 156 30.13 0.88 -10.53
CA SER A 156 30.69 -0.46 -10.72
C SER A 156 29.60 -1.53 -10.60
N ILE A 157 28.83 -1.51 -9.51
CA ILE A 157 27.73 -2.46 -9.28
C ILE A 157 26.66 -2.35 -10.37
N LEU A 158 26.24 -1.14 -10.73
CA LEU A 158 25.22 -0.91 -11.76
C LEU A 158 25.68 -1.43 -13.13
N ASN A 159 26.96 -1.24 -13.47
CA ASN A 159 27.53 -1.76 -14.71
C ASN A 159 27.59 -3.29 -14.68
N GLN A 160 27.93 -3.88 -13.55
CA GLN A 160 27.91 -5.33 -13.37
C GLN A 160 26.48 -5.88 -13.53
N ILE A 161 25.48 -5.30 -12.85
CA ILE A 161 24.07 -5.68 -12.97
C ILE A 161 23.60 -5.63 -14.43
N LYS A 162 23.90 -4.54 -15.15
CA LYS A 162 23.53 -4.40 -16.56
C LYS A 162 24.24 -5.41 -17.47
N SER A 163 25.49 -5.78 -17.13
CA SER A 163 26.25 -6.77 -17.91
C SER A 163 25.72 -8.19 -17.70
N THR A 164 25.31 -8.52 -16.47
CA THR A 164 24.77 -9.84 -16.11
C THR A 164 23.31 -9.99 -16.54
N ASN A 165 22.52 -8.91 -16.45
CA ASN A 165 21.09 -8.90 -16.75
C ASN A 165 20.79 -7.81 -17.80
N PRO A 166 21.11 -8.05 -19.09
CA PRO A 166 20.96 -7.03 -20.14
C PRO A 166 19.51 -6.58 -20.37
N ASP A 167 18.54 -7.45 -20.06
CA ASP A 167 17.11 -7.18 -20.22
C ASP A 167 16.45 -6.56 -18.97
N ILE A 168 17.24 -6.15 -17.97
CA ILE A 168 16.70 -5.57 -16.74
C ILE A 168 15.89 -4.30 -17.04
N PRO A 169 14.63 -4.20 -16.58
CA PRO A 169 13.81 -3.04 -16.85
C PRO A 169 14.39 -1.75 -16.22
N PRO A 170 14.26 -0.60 -16.90
CA PRO A 170 14.63 0.70 -16.32
C PRO A 170 13.92 1.01 -14.98
N GLU A 171 12.74 0.46 -14.77
CA GLU A 171 11.97 0.53 -13.53
C GLU A 171 12.66 -0.22 -12.38
N THR A 172 13.15 -1.43 -12.63
CA THR A 172 13.91 -2.21 -11.65
C THR A 172 15.21 -1.50 -11.28
N LEU A 173 15.91 -0.94 -12.27
CA LEU A 173 17.11 -0.11 -12.05
C LEU A 173 16.82 1.14 -11.20
N PHE A 174 15.63 1.74 -11.34
CA PHE A 174 15.22 2.85 -10.47
C PHE A 174 15.15 2.40 -9.02
N TRP A 175 14.47 1.29 -8.72
CA TRP A 175 14.33 0.80 -7.35
C TRP A 175 15.66 0.39 -6.72
N ILE A 176 16.54 -0.26 -7.49
CA ILE A 176 17.91 -0.59 -7.06
C ILE A 176 18.64 0.69 -6.62
N ARG A 177 18.55 1.76 -7.41
CA ARG A 177 19.17 3.04 -7.04
C ARG A 177 18.56 3.62 -5.77
N ARG A 178 17.23 3.58 -5.64
CA ARG A 178 16.54 4.13 -4.47
C ARG A 178 16.79 3.33 -3.19
N ASN A 179 17.07 2.03 -3.32
CA ASN A 179 17.54 1.23 -2.20
C ASN A 179 18.96 1.65 -1.80
N TYR A 180 19.86 1.84 -2.77
CA TYR A 180 21.23 2.28 -2.50
C TYR A 180 21.29 3.63 -1.76
N ASP A 181 20.51 4.61 -2.20
CA ASP A 181 20.46 5.94 -1.53
C ASP A 181 19.52 5.99 -0.32
N GLY A 182 18.91 4.87 0.08
CA GLY A 182 18.03 4.76 1.25
C GLY A 182 16.68 5.47 1.12
N THR A 183 16.25 5.85 -0.09
CA THR A 183 15.00 6.60 -0.32
C THR A 183 13.85 5.78 -0.92
N SER A 184 14.06 4.49 -1.20
CA SER A 184 13.06 3.61 -1.85
C SER A 184 11.72 3.57 -1.13
N TYR A 185 11.71 3.37 0.20
CA TYR A 185 10.48 3.34 0.98
C TYR A 185 9.69 4.67 0.88
N LYS A 186 10.38 5.81 0.85
CA LYS A 186 9.74 7.13 0.72
C LYS A 186 9.12 7.31 -0.67
N PHE A 187 9.80 6.87 -1.72
CA PHE A 187 9.23 6.86 -3.07
C PHE A 187 8.05 5.90 -3.20
N LEU A 188 8.14 4.71 -2.62
CA LEU A 188 7.05 3.73 -2.60
C LEU A 188 5.80 4.35 -1.97
N LYS A 189 5.93 4.93 -0.78
CA LYS A 189 4.84 5.59 -0.06
C LYS A 189 4.24 6.74 -0.86
N LEU A 190 5.07 7.57 -1.49
CA LEU A 190 4.61 8.69 -2.31
C LEU A 190 3.85 8.23 -3.55
N PHE A 191 4.40 7.26 -4.29
CA PHE A 191 3.76 6.77 -5.51
C PHE A 191 2.49 5.99 -5.22
N GLN A 192 2.46 5.21 -4.15
CA GLN A 192 1.25 4.55 -3.68
C GLN A 192 0.17 5.58 -3.35
N LEU A 193 0.51 6.62 -2.58
CA LEU A 193 -0.42 7.71 -2.29
C LEU A 193 -0.95 8.39 -3.56
N ILE A 194 -0.08 8.72 -4.52
CA ILE A 194 -0.48 9.33 -5.79
C ILE A 194 -1.42 8.40 -6.57
N ILE A 195 -1.07 7.13 -6.72
CA ILE A 195 -1.91 6.15 -7.43
C ILE A 195 -3.26 6.03 -6.73
N GLU A 196 -3.28 5.91 -5.41
CA GLU A 196 -4.50 5.80 -4.65
C GLU A 196 -5.40 7.03 -4.86
N GLU A 197 -4.91 8.23 -4.61
CA GLU A 197 -5.77 9.42 -4.70
C GLU A 197 -6.17 9.76 -6.13
N MET A 198 -5.33 9.48 -7.12
CA MET A 198 -5.58 9.86 -8.51
C MET A 198 -6.40 8.81 -9.28
N ASP A 199 -6.24 7.52 -8.96
CA ASP A 199 -7.01 6.41 -9.55
C ASP A 199 -8.33 6.15 -8.80
N GLU A 200 -8.65 6.93 -7.76
CA GLU A 200 -9.82 6.73 -6.90
C GLU A 200 -11.12 6.49 -7.68
N PHE A 201 -11.35 7.27 -8.74
CA PHE A 201 -12.59 7.22 -9.52
C PHE A 201 -12.69 6.01 -10.47
N GLU A 202 -11.62 5.23 -10.61
CA GLU A 202 -11.65 3.94 -11.32
C GLU A 202 -11.91 2.77 -10.38
N ARG A 203 -11.76 3.00 -9.07
CA ARG A 203 -11.93 1.97 -8.07
C ARG A 203 -13.39 1.62 -7.90
N GLU A 204 -13.59 0.33 -7.70
CA GLU A 204 -14.88 -0.21 -7.36
C GLU A 204 -15.00 -0.20 -5.84
N TYR A 205 -16.14 0.26 -5.37
CA TYR A 205 -16.51 0.30 -3.96
C TYR A 205 -17.71 -0.59 -3.75
N TYR A 206 -17.87 -1.10 -2.55
CA TYR A 206 -19.05 -1.88 -2.16
C TYR A 206 -19.79 -1.15 -1.05
N VAL A 207 -21.11 -1.21 -1.08
CA VAL A 207 -21.92 -0.74 0.03
C VAL A 207 -21.70 -1.63 1.24
N SER A 208 -21.27 -1.04 2.36
CA SER A 208 -21.02 -1.75 3.62
C SER A 208 -22.21 -1.71 4.58
N SER A 209 -23.20 -0.83 4.35
CA SER A 209 -24.42 -0.78 5.18
C SER A 209 -25.39 -1.92 4.87
N LYS A 210 -25.74 -2.72 5.88
CA LYS A 210 -26.71 -3.84 5.77
C LYS A 210 -28.10 -3.37 5.29
N SER A 211 -28.54 -2.18 5.70
CA SER A 211 -29.82 -1.62 5.25
C SER A 211 -29.79 -1.07 3.81
N GLY A 212 -28.64 -1.12 3.15
CA GLY A 212 -28.41 -0.42 1.89
C GLY A 212 -28.08 1.05 2.10
N LEU A 213 -27.53 1.67 1.05
CA LEU A 213 -27.06 3.03 1.01
C LEU A 213 -28.02 3.90 0.19
N ILE A 214 -28.61 4.91 0.84
CA ILE A 214 -29.55 5.83 0.20
C ILE A 214 -28.79 6.80 -0.69
N VAL A 215 -29.20 6.89 -1.96
CA VAL A 215 -28.71 7.86 -2.94
C VAL A 215 -29.55 9.12 -2.89
N ARG A 216 -28.92 10.29 -3.00
CA ARG A 216 -29.56 11.61 -2.86
C ARG A 216 -29.22 12.56 -4.00
N GLU A 217 -30.06 13.56 -4.22
CA GLU A 217 -29.84 14.60 -5.23
C GLU A 217 -28.68 15.55 -4.89
N GLN A 218 -28.47 15.83 -3.59
CA GLN A 218 -27.45 16.73 -3.08
C GLN A 218 -26.63 16.08 -1.94
N PRO A 219 -25.38 16.54 -1.71
CA PRO A 219 -24.48 15.99 -0.71
C PRO A 219 -24.85 16.43 0.73
N ASN A 220 -26.02 16.01 1.22
CA ASN A 220 -26.47 16.21 2.60
C ASN A 220 -27.63 15.26 2.98
N SER A 221 -27.80 15.00 4.28
CA SER A 221 -28.82 14.07 4.82
C SER A 221 -30.27 14.51 4.61
N ASN A 222 -30.53 15.78 4.32
CA ASN A 222 -31.87 16.35 4.17
C ASN A 222 -32.35 16.38 2.72
N SER A 223 -31.46 16.11 1.76
CA SER A 223 -31.78 16.09 0.34
C SER A 223 -32.78 15.00 -0.02
N ASN A 224 -33.56 15.22 -1.08
CA ASN A 224 -34.43 14.20 -1.67
C ASN A 224 -33.66 12.90 -1.96
N LYS A 225 -34.34 11.78 -1.72
CA LYS A 225 -33.82 10.43 -1.99
C LYS A 225 -34.13 10.07 -3.43
N THR A 226 -33.13 9.64 -4.19
CA THR A 226 -33.25 9.24 -5.59
C THR A 226 -33.25 7.72 -5.77
N GLY A 227 -32.77 6.98 -4.79
CA GLY A 227 -32.75 5.52 -4.82
C GLY A 227 -32.05 4.91 -3.62
N ILE A 228 -31.89 3.59 -3.66
CA ILE A 228 -31.14 2.82 -2.68
C ILE A 228 -30.25 1.81 -3.41
N ILE A 229 -29.01 1.68 -2.95
CA ILE A 229 -28.05 0.68 -3.42
C ILE A 229 -27.90 -0.34 -2.30
N LEU A 230 -28.17 -1.62 -2.58
CA LEU A 230 -28.23 -2.64 -1.55
C LEU A 230 -26.84 -3.02 -1.01
N TYR A 231 -26.83 -3.69 0.14
CA TYR A 231 -25.61 -4.22 0.74
C TYR A 231 -24.79 -5.04 -0.27
N ASN A 232 -23.46 -4.91 -0.20
CA ASN A 232 -22.49 -5.58 -1.07
C ASN A 232 -22.70 -5.33 -2.58
N GLN A 233 -23.48 -4.31 -2.96
CA GLN A 233 -23.56 -3.87 -4.33
C GLN A 233 -22.42 -2.93 -4.68
N LYS A 234 -21.93 -3.10 -5.90
CA LYS A 234 -20.73 -2.44 -6.41
C LYS A 234 -21.05 -1.08 -7.02
N VAL A 235 -20.36 -0.05 -6.57
CA VAL A 235 -20.49 1.35 -7.04
C VAL A 235 -19.15 1.89 -7.49
N LYS A 236 -19.18 2.96 -8.29
CA LYS A 236 -18.00 3.78 -8.60
C LYS A 236 -18.20 5.18 -8.09
N ILE A 237 -17.20 5.73 -7.41
CA ILE A 237 -17.18 7.15 -7.05
C ILE A 237 -16.84 7.95 -8.30
N LEU A 238 -17.59 9.00 -8.58
CA LEU A 238 -17.38 9.94 -9.69
C LEU A 238 -16.75 11.25 -9.22
N SER A 239 -17.10 11.73 -8.03
CA SER A 239 -16.56 12.96 -7.47
C SER A 239 -16.70 13.02 -5.94
N ARG A 240 -15.78 13.76 -5.30
CA ARG A 240 -15.79 14.11 -3.88
C ARG A 240 -16.34 15.53 -3.71
N SER A 241 -17.32 15.72 -2.83
CA SER A 241 -18.01 17.01 -2.67
C SER A 241 -17.28 17.99 -1.74
N GLY A 242 -16.34 17.52 -0.94
CA GLY A 242 -15.68 18.23 0.16
C GLY A 242 -16.55 18.35 1.43
N LYS A 243 -17.81 17.91 1.41
CA LYS A 243 -18.72 18.02 2.56
C LYS A 243 -18.59 16.80 3.47
N LYS A 244 -17.90 16.99 4.60
CA LYS A 244 -17.76 15.96 5.63
C LYS A 244 -18.96 15.94 6.58
N SER A 245 -19.27 14.79 7.14
CA SER A 245 -20.30 14.61 8.16
C SER A 245 -19.92 13.48 9.11
N ILE A 246 -20.57 13.44 10.27
CA ILE A 246 -20.47 12.36 11.25
C ILE A 246 -21.87 11.77 11.40
N ILE A 247 -22.01 10.46 11.27
CA ILE A 247 -23.27 9.74 11.40
C ILE A 247 -23.13 8.72 12.51
N ASN A 248 -24.08 8.76 13.46
CA ASN A 248 -24.21 7.73 14.48
C ASN A 248 -25.14 6.65 13.94
N ASP A 249 -24.56 5.51 13.59
CA ASP A 249 -25.30 4.34 13.12
C ASP A 249 -25.63 3.44 14.31
N THR A 250 -26.91 3.13 14.47
CA THR A 250 -27.38 2.26 15.56
C THR A 250 -27.73 0.91 14.97
N ASP A 251 -27.01 -0.13 15.38
CA ASP A 251 -27.34 -1.48 15.01
C ASP A 251 -28.71 -1.85 15.62
N LYS A 252 -29.65 -2.26 14.76
CA LYS A 252 -31.05 -2.48 15.18
C LYS A 252 -31.24 -3.75 15.99
N GLU A 253 -30.32 -4.70 15.92
CA GLU A 253 -30.39 -5.98 16.63
C GLU A 253 -29.73 -5.87 18.00
N THR A 254 -28.61 -5.14 18.08
CA THR A 254 -27.79 -5.03 19.30
C THR A 254 -27.96 -3.71 20.05
N GLY A 255 -28.49 -2.66 19.41
CA GLY A 255 -28.63 -1.33 19.99
C GLY A 255 -27.33 -0.52 20.12
N ILE A 256 -26.20 -1.07 19.66
CA ILE A 256 -24.89 -0.44 19.72
C ILE A 256 -24.82 0.75 18.76
N ILE A 257 -24.25 1.86 19.22
CA ILE A 257 -24.07 3.09 18.43
C ILE A 257 -22.61 3.16 17.94
N LYS A 258 -22.42 3.09 16.62
CA LYS A 258 -21.14 3.31 15.96
C LYS A 258 -21.08 4.72 15.37
N THR A 259 -20.06 5.48 15.74
CA THR A 259 -19.79 6.79 15.13
C THR A 259 -19.02 6.59 13.84
N ILE A 260 -19.56 7.07 12.72
CA ILE A 260 -18.99 6.91 11.38
C ILE A 260 -18.72 8.29 10.80
N GLU A 261 -17.45 8.59 10.57
CA GLU A 261 -17.01 9.80 9.88
C GLU A 261 -16.85 9.53 8.39
N GLY A 262 -17.16 10.54 7.57
CA GLY A 262 -17.05 10.41 6.13
C GLY A 262 -17.37 11.70 5.39
N GLU A 263 -17.38 11.60 4.08
CA GLU A 263 -17.65 12.63 3.10
C GLU A 263 -18.82 12.23 2.20
N TRP A 264 -19.60 13.21 1.76
CA TRP A 264 -20.55 13.00 0.68
C TRP A 264 -19.84 12.90 -0.67
N VAL A 265 -20.09 11.81 -1.39
CA VAL A 265 -19.48 11.51 -2.69
C VAL A 265 -20.55 11.25 -3.72
N GLU A 266 -20.33 11.72 -4.94
CA GLU A 266 -21.19 11.40 -6.08
C GLU A 266 -20.79 10.02 -6.61
N VAL A 267 -21.76 9.12 -6.78
CA VAL A 267 -21.55 7.75 -7.27
C VAL A 267 -22.39 7.45 -8.49
N ILE A 268 -21.98 6.39 -9.20
CA ILE A 268 -22.80 5.71 -10.19
C ILE A 268 -22.91 4.21 -9.85
N PHE A 269 -24.14 3.70 -9.93
CA PHE A 269 -24.46 2.29 -9.82
C PHE A 269 -25.16 1.80 -11.10
N GLY A 270 -24.59 0.77 -11.73
CA GLY A 270 -25.00 0.31 -13.05
C GLY A 270 -24.91 1.44 -14.09
N THR A 271 -25.94 1.59 -14.92
CA THR A 271 -26.06 2.69 -15.90
C THR A 271 -27.07 3.77 -15.50
N ASN A 272 -27.84 3.58 -14.42
CA ASN A 272 -29.09 4.30 -14.23
C ASN A 272 -29.17 5.09 -12.92
N ILE A 273 -28.44 4.70 -11.87
CA ILE A 273 -28.52 5.38 -10.57
C ILE A 273 -27.27 6.23 -10.39
N LYS A 274 -27.46 7.54 -10.43
CA LYS A 274 -26.41 8.54 -10.20
C LYS A 274 -26.89 9.53 -9.14
N GLY A 275 -26.02 9.85 -8.18
CA GLY A 275 -26.31 10.82 -7.12
C GLY A 275 -25.32 10.75 -5.97
N TYR A 276 -25.61 11.44 -4.88
CA TYR A 276 -24.73 11.54 -3.73
C TYR A 276 -25.05 10.48 -2.66
N VAL A 277 -24.00 9.86 -2.14
CA VAL A 277 -24.04 8.94 -1.00
C VAL A 277 -22.99 9.35 0.03
N PHE A 278 -23.08 8.82 1.24
CA PHE A 278 -22.09 9.04 2.29
C PHE A 278 -21.02 7.93 2.23
N ASP A 279 -19.75 8.28 2.01
CA ASP A 279 -18.68 7.31 1.78
C ASP A 279 -18.25 6.53 3.03
N GLY A 280 -18.63 6.96 4.23
CA GLY A 280 -18.46 6.19 5.46
C GLY A 280 -19.17 4.82 5.43
N PHE A 281 -20.10 4.63 4.49
CA PHE A 281 -20.77 3.35 4.20
C PHE A 281 -20.31 2.70 2.88
N LEU A 282 -19.15 3.09 2.37
CA LEU A 282 -18.49 2.47 1.23
C LEU A 282 -17.18 1.82 1.67
N ARG A 283 -16.92 0.60 1.19
CA ARG A 283 -15.62 -0.08 1.34
C ARG A 283 -14.92 -0.19 -0.01
N LYS A 284 -13.59 -0.08 -0.08
CA LYS A 284 -12.88 -0.27 -1.35
C LYS A 284 -12.79 -1.76 -1.68
N ASN A 285 -12.84 -2.11 -2.97
CA ASN A 285 -12.61 -3.48 -3.44
C ASN A 285 -11.19 -4.01 -3.10
N THR A 286 -10.24 -3.10 -2.89
CA THR A 286 -8.82 -3.44 -2.67
C THR A 286 -8.39 -3.44 -1.21
N ASP A 287 -9.29 -3.14 -0.27
CA ASP A 287 -8.90 -3.16 1.15
C ASP A 287 -8.64 -4.61 1.56
N SER A 288 -7.43 -4.91 2.03
CA SER A 288 -7.07 -6.24 2.53
C SER A 288 -7.90 -6.62 3.75
N PHE A 289 -7.96 -7.92 4.07
CA PHE A 289 -8.66 -8.39 5.27
C PHE A 289 -8.17 -7.65 6.54
N LEU A 290 -6.86 -7.44 6.68
CA LEU A 290 -6.29 -6.70 7.82
C LEU A 290 -6.68 -5.22 7.80
N THR A 291 -6.68 -4.56 6.63
CA THR A 291 -7.11 -3.15 6.53
C THR A 291 -8.56 -2.98 6.98
N ARG A 292 -9.44 -3.94 6.66
CA ARG A 292 -10.85 -3.89 7.05
C ARG A 292 -11.08 -4.12 8.55
N ASN A 293 -10.25 -4.96 9.16
CA ASN A 293 -10.40 -5.37 10.56
C ASN A 293 -9.44 -4.63 11.50
N ASP A 294 -8.63 -3.70 11.01
CA ASP A 294 -7.63 -2.97 11.78
C ASP A 294 -8.20 -2.34 13.07
N GLY A 295 -7.58 -2.64 14.20
CA GLY A 295 -7.98 -2.19 15.52
C GLY A 295 -9.22 -2.88 16.11
N THR A 296 -9.81 -3.85 15.40
CA THR A 296 -10.94 -4.63 15.93
C THR A 296 -10.46 -5.85 16.72
N THR A 297 -11.14 -6.14 17.83
CA THR A 297 -10.87 -7.32 18.67
C THR A 297 -12.02 -8.31 18.57
N TRP A 298 -11.70 -9.57 18.33
CA TRP A 298 -12.63 -10.66 18.15
C TRP A 298 -12.34 -11.80 19.13
N THR A 299 -13.34 -12.61 19.45
CA THR A 299 -13.23 -13.80 20.31
C THR A 299 -13.90 -15.01 19.70
N ASN A 300 -13.32 -16.20 19.92
CA ASN A 300 -13.93 -17.49 19.63
C ASN A 300 -14.55 -18.16 20.88
N GLY A 301 -14.65 -17.43 22.00
CA GLY A 301 -15.11 -17.93 23.30
C GLY A 301 -14.02 -18.52 24.20
N PHE A 302 -12.81 -18.74 23.68
CA PHE A 302 -11.65 -19.24 24.44
C PHE A 302 -10.45 -18.30 24.40
N SER A 303 -10.25 -17.64 23.27
CA SER A 303 -9.18 -16.67 23.04
C SER A 303 -9.73 -15.41 22.38
N THR A 304 -8.92 -14.35 22.41
CA THR A 304 -9.19 -13.09 21.74
C THR A 304 -8.07 -12.80 20.74
N TYR A 305 -8.40 -12.17 19.62
CA TYR A 305 -7.44 -11.71 18.63
C TYR A 305 -7.74 -10.25 18.26
N THR A 306 -6.72 -9.40 18.22
CA THR A 306 -6.84 -8.01 17.76
C THR A 306 -6.08 -7.85 16.45
N PHE A 307 -6.78 -7.48 15.38
CA PHE A 307 -6.15 -7.27 14.08
C PHE A 307 -5.45 -5.90 14.05
N SER A 308 -4.28 -5.84 13.42
CA SER A 308 -3.51 -4.60 13.23
C SER A 308 -2.97 -4.52 11.81
N LYS A 309 -3.21 -3.40 11.12
CA LYS A 309 -2.68 -3.12 9.77
C LYS A 309 -1.20 -2.76 9.77
N ASP A 310 -0.65 -2.40 10.93
CA ASP A 310 0.78 -2.11 11.07
C ASP A 310 1.63 -3.40 11.04
N MET A 311 0.98 -4.56 10.95
CA MET A 311 1.61 -5.82 10.57
C MET A 311 1.95 -5.76 9.07
N PRO A 312 3.23 -5.85 8.66
CA PRO A 312 3.63 -5.60 7.29
C PRO A 312 2.99 -6.61 6.34
N ASP A 313 2.28 -6.15 5.30
CA ASP A 313 1.55 -6.95 4.27
C ASP A 313 2.35 -8.11 3.63
N TYR A 314 3.64 -8.19 3.90
CA TYR A 314 4.50 -9.36 3.72
C TYR A 314 5.52 -9.37 4.86
N TYR A 315 5.30 -10.16 5.91
CA TYR A 315 6.33 -10.48 6.90
C TYR A 315 6.83 -11.89 6.59
N ILE A 316 7.99 -11.97 5.96
CA ILE A 316 8.87 -13.13 6.14
C ILE A 316 9.96 -12.60 7.07
N ASP A 317 9.88 -12.98 8.34
CA ASP A 317 11.00 -12.77 9.23
C ASP A 317 12.09 -13.78 8.87
N ILE A 318 13.09 -13.34 8.13
CA ILE A 318 14.34 -14.12 7.99
C ILE A 318 15.33 -13.65 9.07
N SER A 319 14.94 -12.77 9.98
CA SER A 319 15.82 -12.16 10.99
C SER A 319 15.85 -12.90 12.34
N SER A 320 15.25 -14.08 12.43
CA SER A 320 15.45 -15.01 13.55
C SER A 320 16.20 -16.28 13.16
N CYS A 321 17.19 -16.19 12.27
CA CYS A 321 18.38 -16.98 12.53
C CYS A 321 18.93 -16.44 13.86
N ASP A 322 18.76 -17.21 14.94
CA ASP A 322 19.34 -16.89 16.25
C ASP A 322 20.78 -16.37 16.04
N PRO A 323 21.19 -15.24 16.64
CA PRO A 323 22.58 -14.81 16.60
C PRO A 323 23.56 -15.85 17.17
N SER A 324 23.12 -16.96 17.78
CA SER A 324 23.96 -18.12 18.08
C SER A 324 24.34 -18.98 16.86
N CYS A 325 23.76 -18.74 15.68
CA CYS A 325 24.11 -19.41 14.42
C CYS A 325 25.30 -18.69 13.75
N ASP A 326 26.45 -18.72 14.40
CA ASP A 326 27.68 -17.99 14.02
C ASP A 326 28.45 -18.60 12.81
N THR A 327 27.84 -19.46 11.99
CA THR A 327 28.48 -19.97 10.77
C THR A 327 27.53 -20.05 9.58
N PRO A 328 27.89 -19.46 8.40
CA PRO A 328 27.12 -19.63 7.18
C PRO A 328 27.44 -21.01 6.58
N THR A 329 26.85 -22.05 7.14
CA THR A 329 26.90 -23.42 6.62
C THR A 329 25.48 -23.94 6.56
N LEU A 330 24.99 -24.32 5.37
CA LEU A 330 23.90 -25.26 5.00
C LEU A 330 22.62 -25.47 5.87
N GLU A 331 22.46 -24.84 7.04
CA GLU A 331 21.51 -25.19 8.11
C GLU A 331 20.44 -24.10 8.35
N CYS A 332 20.39 -23.01 7.58
CA CYS A 332 19.33 -22.01 7.74
C CYS A 332 17.92 -22.58 7.55
N HIS A 333 17.77 -23.68 6.81
CA HIS A 333 16.50 -24.40 6.67
C HIS A 333 16.02 -24.99 8.01
N MET A 334 16.92 -25.21 8.97
CA MET A 334 16.63 -25.79 10.29
C MET A 334 16.24 -24.80 11.37
N CYS A 335 16.24 -23.49 11.09
CA CYS A 335 15.93 -22.48 12.11
C CYS A 335 14.43 -22.18 12.24
N GLY A 336 13.64 -22.62 11.26
CA GLY A 336 12.24 -22.24 11.10
C GLY A 336 12.05 -20.74 10.86
N TYR A 337 10.88 -20.37 10.34
CA TYR A 337 10.52 -18.98 10.12
C TYR A 337 9.04 -18.78 10.40
N ASP A 338 8.72 -17.63 10.97
CA ASP A 338 7.35 -17.14 11.04
C ASP A 338 7.01 -16.45 9.72
N TRP A 339 5.81 -16.71 9.21
CA TRP A 339 5.32 -16.12 7.99
C TRP A 339 3.93 -15.56 8.16
N MET A 340 3.63 -14.56 7.33
CA MET A 340 2.33 -13.93 7.28
C MET A 340 1.93 -13.65 5.84
N LYS A 341 0.67 -13.94 5.50
CA LYS A 341 0.10 -13.72 4.17
C LYS A 341 -1.21 -12.96 4.30
N VAL A 342 -1.29 -11.84 3.58
CA VAL A 342 -2.47 -10.96 3.59
C VAL A 342 -3.09 -10.96 2.20
N ASP A 343 -4.35 -11.38 2.12
CA ASP A 343 -5.16 -11.36 0.90
C ASP A 343 -6.38 -10.44 1.10
N ILE A 344 -7.17 -10.25 0.04
CA ILE A 344 -8.38 -9.42 0.11
C ILE A 344 -9.38 -10.02 1.11
N ASN A 345 -9.62 -11.34 1.12
CA ASN A 345 -10.65 -11.96 1.95
C ASN A 345 -10.11 -12.82 3.09
N SER A 346 -8.79 -12.95 3.19
CA SER A 346 -8.16 -13.79 4.20
C SER A 346 -6.87 -13.18 4.71
N PHE A 347 -6.51 -13.60 5.90
CA PHE A 347 -5.29 -13.27 6.58
C PHE A 347 -4.77 -14.56 7.21
N SER A 348 -3.54 -14.94 6.89
CA SER A 348 -2.91 -16.13 7.43
C SER A 348 -1.60 -15.77 8.10
N PHE A 349 -1.29 -16.46 9.18
CA PHE A 349 0.02 -16.41 9.81
C PHE A 349 0.38 -17.82 10.30
N GLY A 350 1.66 -18.11 10.35
CA GLY A 350 2.13 -19.43 10.72
C GLY A 350 3.62 -19.47 10.96
N GLN A 351 4.09 -20.65 11.28
CA GLN A 351 5.49 -20.98 11.45
C GLN A 351 5.75 -22.25 10.65
N ASP A 352 6.80 -22.22 9.84
CA ASP A 352 7.34 -23.40 9.18
C ASP A 352 8.70 -23.72 9.81
N TYR A 353 8.99 -24.99 10.04
CA TYR A 353 10.22 -25.46 10.68
C TYR A 353 10.63 -26.77 10.02
N GLN A 354 11.90 -26.91 9.62
CA GLN A 354 12.38 -28.16 9.02
C GLN A 354 13.47 -28.76 9.90
N ASN A 355 13.18 -29.85 10.59
CA ASN A 355 14.20 -30.58 11.35
C ASN A 355 14.92 -31.61 10.47
N ASP A 356 15.88 -32.34 11.05
CA ASP A 356 16.69 -33.37 10.36
C ASP A 356 15.88 -34.55 9.81
N PHE A 357 14.61 -34.69 10.23
CA PHE A 357 13.76 -35.85 9.94
C PHE A 357 12.49 -35.50 9.15
N PHE A 358 11.86 -34.35 9.40
CA PHE A 358 10.60 -33.93 8.77
C PHE A 358 10.40 -32.40 8.84
N ALA A 359 9.50 -31.91 7.98
CA ALA A 359 9.03 -30.53 8.01
C ALA A 359 7.77 -30.43 8.88
N GLU A 360 7.79 -29.49 9.80
CA GLU A 360 6.67 -29.09 10.64
C GLU A 360 6.14 -27.74 10.16
N TYR A 361 4.83 -27.60 10.10
CA TYR A 361 4.21 -26.30 9.92
C TYR A 361 2.99 -26.17 10.81
N LYS A 362 2.75 -24.96 11.30
CA LYS A 362 1.50 -24.59 11.97
C LYS A 362 1.05 -23.25 11.41
N SER A 363 -0.22 -23.12 11.10
CA SER A 363 -0.77 -21.84 10.67
C SER A 363 -2.21 -21.67 11.09
N THR A 364 -2.62 -20.42 11.19
CA THR A 364 -4.02 -20.02 11.37
C THR A 364 -4.37 -19.11 10.20
N GLN A 365 -5.41 -19.47 9.46
CA GLN A 365 -6.02 -18.62 8.46
C GLN A 365 -7.33 -18.05 9.00
N PHE A 366 -7.40 -16.74 9.13
CA PHE A 366 -8.63 -15.99 9.25
C PHE A 366 -9.22 -15.67 7.88
N TYR A 367 -10.53 -15.74 7.75
CA TYR A 367 -11.23 -15.29 6.56
C TYR A 367 -12.65 -14.84 6.89
N GLU A 368 -13.20 -14.04 6.00
CA GLU A 368 -14.55 -13.49 6.13
C GLU A 368 -15.51 -14.24 5.20
N GLU A 369 -16.55 -14.84 5.75
CA GLU A 369 -17.62 -15.49 5.00
C GLU A 369 -18.97 -15.11 5.60
N ASN A 370 -19.83 -14.46 4.80
CA ASN A 370 -21.14 -13.97 5.22
C ASN A 370 -21.09 -13.02 6.45
N ASP A 371 -20.16 -12.06 6.43
CA ASP A 371 -19.94 -11.05 7.49
C ASP A 371 -19.56 -11.63 8.86
N VAL A 372 -19.08 -12.88 8.85
CA VAL A 372 -18.56 -13.59 10.00
C VAL A 372 -17.08 -13.85 9.76
N ILE A 373 -16.27 -13.58 10.78
CA ILE A 373 -14.89 -14.03 10.80
C ILE A 373 -14.84 -15.48 11.22
N TRP A 374 -14.20 -16.28 10.37
CA TRP A 374 -13.88 -17.66 10.64
C TRP A 374 -12.37 -17.79 10.74
N SER A 375 -11.92 -18.81 11.47
CA SER A 375 -10.55 -19.29 11.35
C SER A 375 -10.50 -20.78 11.09
N VAL A 376 -9.42 -21.21 10.44
CA VAL A 376 -9.01 -22.61 10.32
C VAL A 376 -7.56 -22.68 10.78
N ASP A 377 -7.27 -23.64 11.66
CA ASP A 377 -5.91 -23.96 12.05
C ASP A 377 -5.42 -25.18 11.28
N SER A 378 -4.26 -25.07 10.64
CA SER A 378 -3.62 -26.15 9.89
C SER A 378 -2.30 -26.54 10.56
N TYR A 379 -2.06 -27.85 10.65
CA TYR A 379 -0.84 -28.43 11.23
C TYR A 379 -0.31 -29.52 10.31
N GLY A 380 1.01 -29.57 10.14
CA GLY A 380 1.71 -30.66 9.47
C GLY A 380 3.02 -30.96 10.18
N GLY A 381 3.50 -32.19 10.06
CA GLY A 381 4.63 -32.70 10.82
C GLY A 381 4.90 -34.18 10.57
N HIS A 382 5.09 -34.92 11.67
CA HIS A 382 5.63 -36.29 11.65
C HIS A 382 4.65 -37.33 11.07
N ILE A 383 3.36 -37.22 11.38
CA ILE A 383 2.38 -38.27 11.01
C ILE A 383 1.67 -37.93 9.71
N VAL A 384 0.81 -36.91 9.74
CA VAL A 384 -0.03 -36.46 8.62
C VAL A 384 -0.41 -35.01 8.83
N GLU A 385 -0.67 -34.31 7.74
CA GLU A 385 -1.26 -32.98 7.76
C GLU A 385 -2.74 -33.04 8.17
N TYR A 386 -3.18 -32.12 9.03
CA TYR A 386 -4.58 -31.98 9.42
C TYR A 386 -4.98 -30.52 9.60
N GLU A 387 -6.25 -30.26 9.32
CA GLU A 387 -6.88 -28.96 9.48
C GLU A 387 -8.05 -29.05 10.45
N SER A 388 -8.32 -27.95 11.15
CA SER A 388 -9.52 -27.82 11.95
C SER A 388 -10.76 -27.61 11.08
N ASP A 389 -11.92 -27.96 11.62
CA ASP A 389 -13.17 -27.37 11.11
C ASP A 389 -13.18 -25.85 11.32
N LYS A 390 -14.14 -25.17 10.68
CA LYS A 390 -14.29 -23.71 10.77
C LYS A 390 -14.60 -23.27 12.20
N ILE A 391 -13.70 -22.48 12.78
CA ILE A 391 -13.84 -21.87 14.11
C ILE A 391 -14.54 -20.52 13.95
N TYR A 392 -15.62 -20.31 14.70
CA TYR A 392 -16.44 -19.11 14.60
C TYR A 392 -15.95 -17.99 15.53
N TRP A 393 -15.90 -16.75 15.04
CA TRP A 393 -15.49 -15.57 15.83
C TRP A 393 -16.59 -14.50 15.88
N LEU A 394 -16.69 -13.84 17.04
CA LEU A 394 -17.55 -12.67 17.29
C LEU A 394 -16.72 -11.47 17.76
N PRO A 395 -17.20 -10.23 17.62
CA PRO A 395 -16.60 -9.08 18.29
C PRO A 395 -16.45 -9.35 19.79
N ALA A 396 -15.31 -8.99 20.38
CA ALA A 396 -15.01 -9.33 21.77
C ALA A 396 -15.90 -8.60 22.80
N ASP A 397 -16.59 -7.54 22.37
CA ASP A 397 -17.59 -6.78 23.12
C ASP A 397 -19.03 -7.30 22.93
N SER A 398 -19.20 -8.46 22.29
CA SER A 398 -20.51 -9.11 22.11
C SER A 398 -21.14 -9.54 23.44
N ASP A 399 -22.45 -9.78 23.42
CA ASP A 399 -23.20 -10.25 24.59
C ASP A 399 -22.59 -11.54 25.18
N PRO A 400 -22.40 -11.62 26.52
CA PRO A 400 -21.81 -12.79 27.16
C PRO A 400 -22.52 -14.12 26.90
N LEU A 401 -23.85 -14.12 26.69
CA LEU A 401 -24.59 -15.33 26.34
C LEU A 401 -24.28 -15.79 24.92
N GLU A 402 -24.06 -14.87 23.99
CA GLU A 402 -23.63 -15.19 22.63
C GLU A 402 -22.17 -15.71 22.63
N ILE A 403 -21.29 -15.12 23.44
CA ILE A 403 -19.93 -15.63 23.64
C ILE A 403 -19.96 -17.07 24.19
N GLU A 404 -20.83 -17.37 25.15
CA GLU A 404 -20.95 -18.74 25.67
C GLU A 404 -21.50 -19.73 24.63
N LYS A 405 -22.46 -19.31 23.79
CA LYS A 405 -22.97 -20.15 22.68
C LYS A 405 -21.85 -20.52 21.71
N ILE A 406 -21.03 -19.56 21.30
CA ILE A 406 -19.91 -19.84 20.38
C ILE A 406 -18.83 -20.66 21.08
N ARG A 407 -18.61 -20.45 22.38
CA ARG A 407 -17.67 -21.26 23.18
C ARG A 407 -18.07 -22.72 23.15
N LEU A 408 -19.34 -23.03 23.40
CA LEU A 408 -19.86 -24.40 23.34
C LEU A 408 -19.76 -24.98 21.93
N LYS A 409 -19.99 -24.18 20.89
CA LYS A 409 -19.90 -24.59 19.48
C LYS A 409 -18.47 -24.90 19.03
N ASN A 410 -17.51 -24.06 19.41
CA ASN A 410 -16.10 -24.18 19.03
C ASN A 410 -15.35 -25.20 19.88
N LYS A 411 -15.83 -25.49 21.09
CA LYS A 411 -15.20 -26.45 22.02
C LYS A 411 -14.80 -27.78 21.39
N PRO A 412 -15.70 -28.53 20.72
CA PRO A 412 -15.34 -29.83 20.13
C PRO A 412 -14.25 -29.71 19.06
N ILE A 413 -14.24 -28.62 18.28
CA ILE A 413 -13.23 -28.37 17.23
C ILE A 413 -11.85 -28.14 17.88
N LEU A 414 -11.79 -27.30 18.91
CA LEU A 414 -10.54 -27.00 19.62
C LEU A 414 -10.03 -28.20 20.43
N ASP A 415 -10.93 -28.99 21.01
CA ASP A 415 -10.56 -30.22 21.72
C ASP A 415 -10.01 -31.28 20.75
N PHE A 416 -10.55 -31.37 19.52
CA PHE A 416 -10.02 -32.24 18.46
C PHE A 416 -8.59 -31.84 18.06
N ILE A 417 -8.32 -30.55 17.83
CA ILE A 417 -6.95 -30.07 17.50
C ILE A 417 -5.96 -30.41 18.61
N LYS A 418 -6.35 -30.21 19.87
CA LYS A 418 -5.51 -30.55 21.03
C LYS A 418 -5.20 -32.04 21.10
N LEU A 419 -6.18 -32.89 20.79
CA LEU A 419 -5.99 -34.34 20.74
C LEU A 419 -4.98 -34.72 19.64
N LYS A 420 -5.13 -34.17 18.43
CA LYS A 420 -4.20 -34.45 17.31
C LYS A 420 -2.76 -34.05 17.60
N LYS A 421 -2.55 -32.88 18.19
CA LYS A 421 -1.21 -32.47 18.66
C LYS A 421 -0.61 -33.47 19.65
N LYS A 422 -1.43 -33.97 20.57
CA LYS A 422 -0.96 -34.96 21.57
C LYS A 422 -0.56 -36.28 20.89
N GLU A 423 -1.36 -36.78 19.96
CA GLU A 423 -1.05 -37.99 19.18
C GLU A 423 0.27 -37.83 18.41
N GLU A 424 0.53 -36.64 17.87
CA GLU A 424 1.76 -36.32 17.16
C GLU A 424 3.00 -36.31 18.06
N TYR A 425 2.93 -35.65 19.22
CA TYR A 425 4.01 -35.69 20.22
C TYR A 425 4.30 -37.12 20.70
N GLU A 426 3.26 -37.91 20.98
CA GLU A 426 3.41 -39.31 21.41
C GLU A 426 4.06 -40.19 20.33
N ALA A 427 3.76 -39.94 19.05
CA ALA A 427 4.40 -40.66 17.94
C ALA A 427 5.87 -40.29 17.77
N ILE A 428 6.21 -39.00 17.89
CA ILE A 428 7.59 -38.52 17.86
C ILE A 428 8.39 -39.15 19.01
N GLU A 429 7.89 -39.11 20.25
CA GLU A 429 8.57 -39.74 21.39
C GLU A 429 8.83 -41.23 21.18
N LYS A 430 7.84 -41.94 20.61
CA LYS A 430 7.94 -43.38 20.35
C LYS A 430 8.98 -43.72 19.28
N ASP A 431 9.01 -42.96 18.19
CA ASP A 431 9.89 -43.24 17.05
C ASP A 431 11.32 -42.77 17.28
N PHE A 432 11.54 -41.75 18.14
CA PHE A 432 12.85 -41.16 18.39
C PHE A 432 13.50 -41.51 19.74
N GLN A 433 12.84 -42.29 20.61
CA GLN A 433 13.36 -42.75 21.93
C GLN A 433 14.36 -41.78 22.58
N ILE A 434 13.87 -40.64 23.08
CA ILE A 434 14.57 -39.86 24.12
C ILE A 434 14.32 -40.51 25.47
#